data_AF-D0L881-F1
#
_entry.id   AF-D0L881-F1
#
_cell.length_a   1.000
_cell.length_b   1.000
_cell.length_c   1.000
_cell.angle_alpha   90.00
_cell.angle_beta   90.00
_cell.angle_gamma   90.00
#
_symmetry.space_group_name_H-M   'P 1'
#
loop_
_entity.id
_entity.type
_entity.pdbx_description
1 polymer ?
#
loop_
_entity_poly.entity_id
_entity_poly.type
_entity_poly.pdbx_seq_one_letter_code
_entity_poly.pdbx_strand_id
1 'polypeptide(L)'
;MQSSGSGNLIAERSYERLTENHLRRLALIARRDRAWFFDQYGYADVAAGFLLTALVQGGAQHYLGGGNGVKDLDVCSYFAKPPGGPSLIRRRPKKYDFGPSELGVHPADSGYRGRHVDCLLRIVDTQGDIGDPVATIRGHIRERGRSDTGERAVVALDPPELFATAVWPLP
;
A
#
# COMPACT_ATOMS: atom_id res chain seq x y z
N MET A 1 -5.27 -42.37 -7.82
CA MET A 1 -5.00 -40.95 -8.13
C MET A 1 -5.77 -40.10 -7.13
N GLN A 2 -5.12 -39.67 -6.06
CA GLN A 2 -5.70 -38.69 -5.15
C GLN A 2 -5.57 -37.32 -5.83
N SER A 3 -6.70 -36.65 -6.07
CA SER A 3 -6.70 -35.27 -6.52
C SER A 3 -6.15 -34.42 -5.38
N SER A 4 -4.95 -33.89 -5.55
CA SER A 4 -4.42 -32.82 -4.71
C SER A 4 -5.29 -31.58 -4.92
N GLY A 5 -6.35 -31.47 -4.13
CA GLY A 5 -7.04 -30.21 -3.95
C GLY A 5 -6.04 -29.25 -3.32
N SER A 6 -5.50 -28.33 -4.11
CA SER A 6 -4.81 -27.16 -3.61
C SER A 6 -5.84 -26.27 -2.91
N GLY A 7 -6.25 -26.71 -1.71
CA GLY A 7 -7.02 -25.89 -0.80
C GLY A 7 -6.23 -24.62 -0.56
N ASN A 8 -6.88 -23.46 -0.72
CA ASN A 8 -6.29 -22.19 -0.34
C ASN A 8 -5.75 -22.32 1.09
N LEU A 9 -4.48 -21.98 1.30
CA LEU A 9 -3.87 -22.00 2.62
C LEU A 9 -4.60 -20.97 3.50
N ILE A 10 -5.44 -21.41 4.44
CA ILE A 10 -6.16 -20.52 5.36
C ILE A 10 -5.32 -20.35 6.63
N ALA A 11 -4.92 -19.11 6.94
CA ALA A 11 -4.13 -18.80 8.13
C ALA A 11 -4.33 -17.37 8.62
N GLU A 12 -4.35 -17.13 9.93
CA GLU A 12 -4.49 -15.76 10.50
C GLU A 12 -3.34 -14.84 10.05
N ARG A 13 -2.13 -15.39 9.91
CA ARG A 13 -0.95 -14.69 9.38
C ARG A 13 -0.21 -15.56 8.38
N SER A 14 0.29 -14.92 7.34
CA SER A 14 1.29 -15.51 6.44
C SER A 14 2.69 -15.17 6.95
N TYR A 15 3.56 -16.17 7.00
CA TYR A 15 5.00 -15.98 7.21
C TYR A 15 5.81 -16.24 5.93
N GLU A 16 5.12 -16.55 4.83
CA GLU A 16 5.74 -16.67 3.52
C GLU A 16 6.36 -15.35 3.09
N ARG A 17 7.56 -15.44 2.50
CA ARG A 17 8.33 -14.28 2.10
C ARG A 17 7.56 -13.44 1.08
N LEU A 18 7.48 -12.14 1.33
CA LEU A 18 7.05 -11.20 0.30
C LEU A 18 8.17 -11.01 -0.75
N THR A 19 7.82 -11.23 -2.01
CA THR A 19 8.75 -11.15 -3.15
C THR A 19 8.48 -9.90 -3.98
N GLU A 20 9.41 -9.53 -4.86
CA GLU A 20 9.17 -8.45 -5.81
C GLU A 20 7.97 -8.72 -6.73
N ASN A 21 7.67 -9.98 -7.06
CA ASN A 21 6.47 -10.32 -7.83
C ASN A 21 5.19 -9.97 -7.08
N HIS A 22 5.17 -10.16 -5.76
CA HIS A 22 4.08 -9.67 -4.92
C HIS A 22 3.98 -8.14 -4.98
N LEU A 23 5.10 -7.43 -4.84
CA LEU A 23 5.14 -5.98 -4.90
C LEU A 23 4.63 -5.43 -6.25
N ARG A 24 5.03 -6.05 -7.38
CA ARG A 24 4.53 -5.69 -8.72
C ARG A 24 3.02 -5.88 -8.82
N ARG A 25 2.48 -6.97 -8.27
CA ARG A 25 1.03 -7.22 -8.25
C ARG A 25 0.29 -6.18 -7.41
N LEU A 26 0.82 -5.83 -6.24
CA LEU A 26 0.27 -4.75 -5.41
C LEU A 26 0.30 -3.40 -6.12
N ALA A 27 1.39 -3.07 -6.82
CA ALA A 27 1.50 -1.85 -7.61
C ALA A 27 0.39 -1.79 -8.69
N LEU A 28 0.12 -2.90 -9.38
CA LEU A 28 -0.96 -3.00 -10.37
C LEU A 28 -2.35 -2.84 -9.76
N ILE A 29 -2.61 -3.47 -8.61
CA ILE A 29 -3.87 -3.32 -7.88
C ILE A 29 -4.09 -1.85 -7.51
N ALA A 30 -3.10 -1.22 -6.88
CA ALA A 30 -3.19 0.18 -6.44
C ALA A 30 -3.29 1.17 -7.60
N ARG A 31 -2.59 0.93 -8.72
CA ARG A 31 -2.73 1.76 -9.92
C ARG A 31 -4.14 1.71 -10.49
N ARG A 32 -4.74 0.52 -10.56
CA ARG A 32 -6.14 0.35 -11.01
C ARG A 32 -7.13 1.00 -10.04
N ASP A 33 -6.90 0.86 -8.74
CA ASP A 33 -7.71 1.51 -7.70
C ASP A 33 -7.69 3.03 -7.85
N ARG A 34 -6.50 3.65 -7.93
CA ARG A 34 -6.35 5.08 -8.15
C ARG A 34 -7.04 5.55 -9.42
N ALA A 35 -6.77 4.89 -10.55
CA ALA A 35 -7.33 5.27 -11.84
C ALA A 35 -8.86 5.27 -11.78
N TRP A 36 -9.44 4.20 -11.24
CA TRP A 36 -10.88 4.13 -11.02
C TRP A 36 -11.37 5.21 -10.05
N PHE A 37 -10.68 5.47 -8.94
CA PHE A 37 -11.10 6.47 -7.96
C PHE A 37 -11.21 7.86 -8.58
N PHE A 38 -10.18 8.31 -9.29
CA PHE A 38 -10.17 9.64 -9.89
C PHE A 38 -11.13 9.77 -11.08
N ASP A 39 -11.30 8.70 -11.87
CA ASP A 39 -12.33 8.64 -12.91
C ASP A 39 -13.75 8.80 -12.32
N GLN A 40 -14.03 8.15 -11.19
CA GLN A 40 -15.37 8.16 -10.60
C GLN A 40 -15.69 9.40 -9.77
N TYR A 41 -14.69 10.03 -9.14
CA TYR A 41 -14.92 11.10 -8.15
C TYR A 41 -14.35 12.47 -8.52
N GLY A 42 -13.61 12.60 -9.62
CA GLY A 42 -12.87 13.82 -9.91
C GLY A 42 -11.62 13.94 -9.02
N TYR A 43 -11.17 15.16 -8.72
CA TYR A 43 -9.88 15.48 -8.06
C TYR A 43 -8.65 15.47 -8.98
N ALA A 44 -8.78 16.00 -10.20
CA ALA A 44 -7.68 16.09 -11.17
C ALA A 44 -6.40 16.74 -10.58
N ASP A 45 -6.54 17.83 -9.82
CA ASP A 45 -5.39 18.53 -9.21
C ASP A 45 -4.68 17.68 -8.15
N VAL A 46 -5.43 16.88 -7.39
CA VAL A 46 -4.84 15.92 -6.43
C VAL A 46 -4.15 14.80 -7.20
N ALA A 47 -4.78 14.27 -8.25
CA ALA A 47 -4.20 13.22 -9.07
C ALA A 47 -2.88 13.65 -9.75
N ALA A 48 -2.80 14.91 -10.19
CA ALA A 48 -1.59 15.52 -10.73
C ALA A 48 -0.45 15.61 -9.70
N GLY A 49 -0.79 15.68 -8.41
CA GLY A 49 0.15 15.70 -7.30
C GLY A 49 0.67 14.32 -6.87
N PHE A 50 0.57 13.26 -7.67
CA PHE A 50 1.02 11.93 -7.28
C PHE A 50 2.51 11.91 -6.88
N LEU A 51 2.79 11.40 -5.67
CA LEU A 51 4.15 11.28 -5.13
C LEU A 51 4.69 9.86 -5.33
N LEU A 52 4.03 8.89 -4.68
CA LEU A 52 4.38 7.48 -4.76
C LEU A 52 3.24 6.60 -4.27
N THR A 53 3.31 5.32 -4.61
CA THR A 53 2.55 4.23 -3.97
C THR A 53 3.51 3.40 -3.15
N ALA A 54 3.11 2.99 -1.96
CA ALA A 54 3.93 2.14 -1.10
C ALA A 54 3.13 1.00 -0.49
N LEU A 55 3.79 -0.14 -0.29
CA LEU A 55 3.40 -1.09 0.73
C LEU A 55 3.75 -0.47 2.07
N VAL A 56 2.84 -0.53 3.03
CA VAL A 56 3.02 0.09 4.35
C VAL A 56 2.80 -0.90 5.48
N GLN A 57 3.03 -0.45 6.73
CA GLN A 57 2.64 -1.18 7.95
C GLN A 57 3.30 -2.56 8.07
N GLY A 58 2.53 -3.56 8.53
CA GLY A 58 3.02 -4.90 8.83
C GLY A 58 3.52 -5.64 7.58
N GLY A 59 2.92 -5.39 6.42
CA GLY A 59 3.38 -5.94 5.14
C GLY A 59 4.75 -5.41 4.75
N ALA A 60 4.95 -4.08 4.83
CA ALA A 60 6.25 -3.47 4.57
C ALA A 60 7.31 -3.95 5.56
N GLN A 61 6.96 -4.00 6.86
CA GLN A 61 7.85 -4.49 7.89
C GLN A 61 8.27 -5.93 7.63
N HIS A 62 7.34 -6.79 7.23
CA HIS A 62 7.63 -8.18 6.91
C HIS A 62 8.54 -8.31 5.67
N TYR A 63 8.29 -7.53 4.61
CA TYR A 63 9.14 -7.49 3.42
C TYR A 63 10.59 -7.11 3.76
N LEU A 64 10.78 -6.15 4.69
CA LEU A 64 12.08 -5.71 5.18
C LEU A 64 12.73 -6.67 6.19
N GLY A 65 12.20 -7.87 6.38
CA GLY A 65 12.78 -8.90 7.26
C GLY A 65 12.16 -8.97 8.66
N GLY A 66 11.04 -8.29 8.91
CA GLY A 66 10.30 -8.38 10.16
C GLY A 66 9.61 -9.74 10.35
N GLY A 67 9.73 -10.32 11.56
CA GLY A 67 9.19 -11.64 11.90
C GLY A 67 7.70 -11.68 12.28
N ASN A 68 6.95 -10.59 12.13
CA ASN A 68 5.55 -10.50 12.55
C ASN A 68 4.56 -11.20 11.60
N GLY A 69 4.99 -11.59 10.40
CA GLY A 69 4.12 -12.06 9.33
C GLY A 69 3.07 -11.02 8.89
N VAL A 70 2.27 -11.40 7.92
CA VAL A 70 1.31 -10.52 7.23
C VAL A 70 -0.12 -11.02 7.45
N LYS A 71 -0.99 -10.14 7.94
CA LYS A 71 -2.42 -10.41 8.10
C LYS A 71 -3.18 -10.02 6.83
N ASP A 72 -2.93 -8.78 6.41
CA ASP A 72 -3.45 -8.02 5.28
C ASP A 72 -2.30 -7.26 4.60
N LEU A 73 -2.53 -6.82 3.36
CA LEU A 73 -1.56 -6.08 2.56
C LEU A 73 -2.03 -4.63 2.42
N ASP A 74 -1.52 -3.75 3.27
CA ASP A 74 -1.80 -2.32 3.21
C ASP A 74 -0.98 -1.62 2.13
N VAL A 75 -1.65 -0.98 1.18
CA VAL A 75 -1.03 -0.16 0.13
C VAL A 75 -1.55 1.26 0.22
N CYS A 76 -0.65 2.23 0.29
CA CYS A 76 -0.99 3.65 0.37
C CYS A 76 -0.44 4.40 -0.84
N SER A 77 -1.30 5.14 -1.55
CA SER A 77 -0.90 6.11 -2.56
C SER A 77 -0.90 7.50 -1.96
N TYR A 78 0.23 8.20 -2.08
CA TYR A 78 0.42 9.52 -1.52
C TYR A 78 0.39 10.58 -2.62
N PHE A 79 -0.20 11.72 -2.31
CA PHE A 79 -0.32 12.85 -3.20
C PHE A 79 0.06 14.12 -2.46
N ALA A 80 0.76 15.02 -3.14
CA ALA A 80 0.94 16.38 -2.69
C ALA A 80 -0.42 17.09 -2.66
N LYS A 81 -0.63 17.88 -1.62
CA LYS A 81 -1.79 18.75 -1.50
C LYS A 81 -1.68 19.87 -2.54
N PRO A 82 -2.67 20.03 -3.45
CA PRO A 82 -2.66 21.14 -4.38
C PRO A 82 -2.86 22.48 -3.65
N PRO A 83 -2.33 23.60 -4.17
CA PRO A 83 -2.52 24.92 -3.57
C PRO A 83 -4.01 25.26 -3.41
N GLY A 84 -4.42 25.62 -2.18
CA GLY A 84 -5.83 25.89 -1.86
C GLY A 84 -6.76 24.66 -1.93
N GLY A 85 -6.20 23.47 -2.21
CA GLY A 85 -6.93 22.23 -2.36
C GLY A 85 -7.29 21.54 -1.04
N PRO A 86 -8.07 20.46 -1.11
CA PRO A 86 -8.55 19.77 0.08
C PRO A 86 -7.41 19.05 0.82
N SER A 87 -7.45 19.06 2.15
CA SER A 87 -6.57 18.23 2.98
C SER A 87 -7.03 16.78 3.10
N LEU A 88 -8.27 16.49 2.68
CA LEU A 88 -8.89 15.17 2.75
C LEU A 88 -9.73 14.92 1.49
N ILE A 89 -9.61 13.71 0.94
CA ILE A 89 -10.49 13.20 -0.11
C ILE A 89 -11.40 12.12 0.44
N ARG A 90 -12.41 11.75 -0.35
CA ARG A 90 -13.41 10.76 0.04
C ARG A 90 -12.74 9.46 0.55
N ARG A 91 -12.96 9.14 1.83
CA ARG A 91 -12.57 7.85 2.40
C ARG A 91 -13.43 6.74 1.80
N ARG A 92 -12.80 5.61 1.49
CA ARG A 92 -13.45 4.44 0.91
C ARG A 92 -12.77 3.20 1.47
N PRO A 93 -13.48 2.31 2.19
CA PRO A 93 -12.93 1.01 2.52
C PRO A 93 -13.06 0.12 1.28
N LYS A 94 -12.20 0.34 0.27
CA LYS A 94 -12.18 -0.54 -0.90
C LYS A 94 -11.07 -1.57 -0.72
N LYS A 95 -11.55 -2.78 -0.47
CA LYS A 95 -10.78 -3.98 -0.21
C LYS A 95 -10.66 -4.77 -1.51
N TYR A 96 -9.46 -5.27 -1.81
CA TYR A 96 -9.21 -6.07 -3.00
C TYR A 96 -8.71 -7.46 -2.62
N ASP A 97 -9.15 -8.46 -3.38
CA ASP A 97 -8.57 -9.80 -3.31
C ASP A 97 -7.21 -9.77 -3.99
N PHE A 98 -6.14 -10.08 -3.25
CA PHE A 98 -4.83 -10.27 -3.85
C PHE A 98 -4.90 -11.36 -4.92
N GLY A 99 -5.77 -12.36 -4.75
CA GLY A 99 -5.92 -13.54 -5.57
C GLY A 99 -4.90 -14.62 -5.22
N PRO A 100 -4.94 -15.79 -5.90
CA PRO A 100 -4.14 -16.95 -5.50
C PRO A 100 -2.66 -16.63 -5.33
N SER A 101 -2.09 -17.02 -4.19
CA SER A 101 -0.66 -16.97 -3.85
C SER A 101 -0.35 -17.86 -2.64
N GLU A 102 0.93 -18.10 -2.41
CA GLU A 102 1.49 -18.75 -1.23
C GLU A 102 1.16 -18.02 0.08
N LEU A 103 0.83 -16.73 0.02
CA LEU A 103 0.44 -15.95 1.19
C LEU A 103 -0.87 -16.45 1.82
N GLY A 104 -1.65 -17.24 1.08
CA GLY A 104 -2.91 -17.81 1.55
C GLY A 104 -4.02 -16.78 1.76
N VAL A 105 -5.06 -17.18 2.48
CA VAL A 105 -6.27 -16.39 2.76
C VAL A 105 -6.42 -16.21 4.27
N HIS A 106 -6.88 -15.03 4.69
CA HIS A 106 -7.22 -14.80 6.08
C HIS A 106 -8.54 -15.52 6.43
N PRO A 107 -8.69 -16.16 7.62
CA PRO A 107 -9.93 -16.84 8.00
C PRO A 107 -11.19 -15.96 7.94
N ALA A 108 -11.02 -14.66 8.15
CA ALA A 108 -12.11 -13.67 8.08
C ALA A 108 -12.45 -13.18 6.65
N ASP A 109 -11.63 -13.48 5.64
CA ASP A 109 -11.79 -12.98 4.28
C ASP A 109 -12.66 -13.92 3.44
N SER A 110 -13.97 -13.93 3.70
CA SER A 110 -14.91 -14.77 2.95
C SER A 110 -14.97 -14.40 1.46
N GLY A 111 -14.85 -15.41 0.60
CA GLY A 111 -14.90 -15.25 -0.86
C GLY A 111 -13.59 -14.80 -1.52
N TYR A 112 -12.54 -14.57 -0.74
CA TYR A 112 -11.22 -14.19 -1.26
C TYR A 112 -10.42 -15.41 -1.68
N ARG A 113 -9.58 -15.25 -2.71
CA ARG A 113 -8.68 -16.29 -3.19
C ARG A 113 -7.24 -16.11 -2.75
N GLY A 114 -6.88 -14.94 -2.22
CA GLY A 114 -5.62 -14.68 -1.53
C GLY A 114 -5.80 -13.70 -0.38
N ARG A 115 -4.70 -13.07 0.04
CA ARG A 115 -4.73 -12.08 1.11
C ARG A 115 -5.58 -10.88 0.72
N HIS A 116 -6.27 -10.33 1.70
CA HIS A 116 -6.88 -9.04 1.58
C HIS A 116 -5.83 -7.93 1.36
N VAL A 117 -6.13 -7.02 0.42
CA VAL A 117 -5.37 -5.81 0.12
C VAL A 117 -6.22 -4.57 0.44
N ASP A 118 -5.75 -3.74 1.35
CA ASP A 118 -6.34 -2.42 1.64
C ASP A 118 -5.64 -1.36 0.78
N CYS A 119 -6.40 -0.64 -0.06
CA CYS A 119 -5.88 0.49 -0.82
C CYS A 119 -6.30 1.81 -0.18
N LEU A 120 -5.31 2.59 0.24
CA LEU A 120 -5.46 3.89 0.89
C LEU A 120 -4.97 4.99 -0.05
N LEU A 121 -5.61 6.16 0.04
CA LEU A 121 -5.14 7.39 -0.59
C LEU A 121 -4.88 8.42 0.50
N ARG A 122 -3.72 9.07 0.47
CA ARG A 122 -3.31 10.06 1.47
C ARG A 122 -2.82 11.34 0.80
N ILE A 123 -3.30 12.46 1.31
CA ILE A 123 -2.80 13.79 0.94
C ILE A 123 -1.73 14.22 1.94
N VAL A 124 -0.61 14.66 1.42
CA VAL A 124 0.56 15.16 2.14
C VAL A 124 0.66 16.65 1.88
N ASP A 125 0.66 17.45 2.94
CA ASP A 125 0.89 18.88 2.80
C ASP A 125 2.38 19.10 2.51
N THR A 126 2.69 19.45 1.27
CA THR A 126 4.07 19.71 0.82
C THR A 126 4.36 21.21 0.72
N GLN A 127 3.46 22.05 1.23
CA GLN A 127 3.53 23.51 1.11
C GLN A 127 3.64 24.01 -0.36
N GLY A 128 3.17 23.19 -1.31
CA GLY A 128 3.15 23.52 -2.74
C GLY A 128 4.39 23.11 -3.52
N ASP A 129 5.39 22.49 -2.90
CA ASP A 129 6.58 21.96 -3.59
C ASP A 129 6.47 20.43 -3.75
N ILE A 130 6.49 19.95 -4.99
CA ILE A 130 6.59 18.52 -5.29
C ILE A 130 8.07 18.22 -5.48
N GLY A 131 8.78 18.17 -4.36
CA GLY A 131 10.20 17.80 -4.32
C GLY A 131 10.41 16.29 -4.45
N ASP A 132 11.53 15.80 -3.92
CA ASP A 132 11.80 14.35 -3.85
C ASP A 132 10.67 13.63 -3.08
N PRO A 133 9.94 12.68 -3.73
CA PRO A 133 8.87 11.94 -3.08
C PRO A 133 9.34 11.20 -1.82
N VAL A 134 10.55 10.64 -1.83
CA VAL A 134 11.07 9.88 -0.68
C VAL A 134 11.32 10.81 0.51
N ALA A 135 12.03 11.92 0.31
CA ALA A 135 12.23 12.93 1.34
C ALA A 135 10.91 13.50 1.87
N THR A 136 9.95 13.76 0.98
CA THR A 136 8.62 14.28 1.32
C THR A 136 7.86 13.33 2.25
N ILE A 137 7.76 12.05 1.88
CA ILE A 137 7.07 11.06 2.73
C ILE A 137 7.80 10.86 4.06
N ARG A 138 9.13 10.88 4.07
CA ARG A 138 9.91 10.82 5.32
C ARG A 138 9.64 12.01 6.23
N GLY A 139 9.62 13.23 5.68
CA GLY A 139 9.27 14.45 6.42
C GLY A 139 7.88 14.32 7.04
N HIS A 140 6.89 13.94 6.23
CA HIS A 140 5.52 13.72 6.68
C HIS A 140 5.39 12.72 7.84
N ILE A 141 6.05 11.56 7.76
CA ILE A 141 6.04 10.53 8.81
C ILE A 141 6.70 11.06 10.09
N ARG A 142 7.79 11.83 9.98
CA ARG A 142 8.49 12.42 11.13
C ARG A 142 7.63 13.46 11.85
N GLU A 143 7.04 14.39 11.11
CA GLU A 143 6.26 15.51 11.66
C GLU A 143 5.00 15.04 12.39
N ARG A 144 4.30 14.05 11.84
CA ARG A 144 3.09 13.50 12.44
C ARG A 144 3.36 12.53 13.60
N GLY A 145 4.62 12.13 13.79
CA GLY A 145 5.01 11.14 14.79
C GLY A 145 4.42 9.75 14.55
N ARG A 146 4.89 8.75 15.33
CA ARG A 146 4.42 7.37 15.24
C ARG A 146 2.95 7.20 15.64
N SER A 147 2.35 8.15 16.35
CA SER A 147 0.98 8.06 16.86
C SER A 147 -0.09 8.49 15.86
N ASP A 148 0.22 9.38 14.90
CA ASP A 148 -0.80 9.98 14.02
C ASP A 148 -0.75 9.44 12.57
N THR A 149 0.42 8.99 12.08
CA THR A 149 0.51 8.18 10.83
C THR A 149 0.53 6.68 11.10
N GLY A 150 1.08 6.24 12.23
CA GLY A 150 1.16 4.82 12.61
C GLY A 150 2.06 3.96 11.73
N GLU A 151 2.73 4.52 10.71
CA GLU A 151 3.48 3.76 9.70
C GLU A 151 4.78 3.20 10.27
N ARG A 152 4.79 1.88 10.52
CA ARG A 152 5.96 1.16 11.05
C ARG A 152 7.06 0.99 10.02
N ALA A 153 6.68 0.82 8.76
CA ALA A 153 7.56 0.66 7.61
C ALA A 153 6.83 1.08 6.33
N VAL A 154 7.59 1.49 5.31
CA VAL A 154 7.12 1.97 4.01
C VAL A 154 8.11 1.51 2.93
N VAL A 155 7.62 0.79 1.93
CA VAL A 155 8.40 0.29 0.78
C VAL A 155 7.71 0.75 -0.49
N ALA A 156 8.41 1.51 -1.34
CA ALA A 156 7.85 2.05 -2.56
C ALA A 156 7.55 0.97 -3.60
N LEU A 157 6.42 1.12 -4.30
CA LEU A 157 5.90 0.22 -5.34
C LEU A 157 5.77 0.92 -6.70
N ASP A 158 5.56 2.23 -6.70
CA ASP A 158 5.36 3.09 -7.86
C ASP A 158 5.78 4.51 -7.44
N PRO A 159 6.44 5.31 -8.28
CA PRO A 159 6.79 5.03 -9.67
C PRO A 159 7.93 4.00 -9.83
N PRO A 160 8.17 3.44 -11.04
CA PRO A 160 9.12 2.36 -11.27
C PRO A 160 10.55 2.64 -10.78
N GLU A 161 10.99 3.89 -10.85
CA GLU A 161 12.30 4.35 -10.38
C GLU A 161 12.50 4.23 -8.87
N LEU A 162 11.42 4.14 -8.09
CA LEU A 162 11.45 3.94 -6.64
C LEU A 162 11.11 2.49 -6.25
N PHE A 163 10.86 1.60 -7.21
CA PHE A 163 10.36 0.25 -6.93
C PHE A 163 11.22 -0.51 -5.92
N ALA A 164 10.56 -1.16 -4.96
CA ALA A 164 11.15 -1.92 -3.86
C ALA A 164 12.12 -1.14 -2.95
N THR A 165 12.16 0.19 -3.05
CA THR A 165 13.00 1.03 -2.20
C THR A 165 12.40 1.16 -0.81
N ALA A 166 13.22 0.96 0.22
CA ALA A 166 12.85 1.26 1.60
C ALA A 166 12.76 2.77 1.83
N VAL A 167 11.54 3.29 1.94
CA VAL A 167 11.28 4.69 2.27
C VAL A 167 11.40 4.90 3.77
N TRP A 168 10.92 3.95 4.58
CA TRP A 168 10.98 3.99 6.04
C TRP A 168 10.96 2.57 6.67
N PRO A 169 11.65 2.32 7.79
CA PRO A 169 12.72 3.14 8.37
C PRO A 169 13.95 3.19 7.43
N LEU A 170 14.92 4.05 7.73
CA LEU A 170 16.22 3.94 7.08
C LEU A 170 16.91 2.63 7.51
N PRO A 171 17.62 1.94 6.59
CA PRO A 171 18.46 0.79 6.94
C PRO A 171 19.52 1.14 7.99
#